data_AF-A0A817HJW7-F1
#
_entry.id   AF-A0A817HJW7-F1
#
_cell.length_a   1.000
_cell.length_b   1.000
_cell.length_c   1.000
_cell.angle_alpha   90.00
_cell.angle_beta   90.00
_cell.angle_gamma   90.00
#
_symmetry.space_group_name_H-M   'P 1'
#
loop_
_entity.id
_entity.type
_entity.pdbx_description
1 polymer ?
#
loop_
_entity_poly.entity_id
_entity_poly.type
_entity_poly.pdbx_seq_one_letter_code
_entity_poly.pdbx_strand_id
1 'polypeptide(L)'
;MIIENATEFFIDGTFKVVPQIFFQLFAIHASYRDHVIQVTFILLSSKKEEIYQVMVDEIIQLAPAWQPQRVMMDFEKATINVFNRAFPVVELSGCYFHICQSVPRFLLTHGFKQLYETDVTFADNIHKIIALAFIEPSMVIDGFVLLCSNLDYDYQQLLDYIGDNYIGRLRGRTRRQVSYPIDFWNIVTRVKSDLHRTNNNFEGWHRKLNCAFQCSHPSLWTFLDKLIKEENNIHSDIINAMTGRQPPVGKYESFNRRLKQLIENPHSNFYDQLTCVGRLLSL
;
A
#
# COMPACT_ATOMS: atom_id res chain seq x y z
N MET A 1 -11.93 20.02 -10.88
CA MET A 1 -11.42 19.86 -9.49
C MET A 1 -10.10 19.07 -9.47
N ILE A 2 -9.30 19.08 -8.38
CA ILE A 2 -8.05 18.28 -8.33
C ILE A 2 -8.34 16.80 -8.61
N ILE A 3 -9.41 16.26 -8.03
CA ILE A 3 -9.85 14.88 -8.25
C ILE A 3 -10.12 14.54 -9.72
N GLU A 4 -10.52 15.50 -10.56
CA GLU A 4 -10.79 15.26 -11.99
C GLU A 4 -9.54 15.45 -12.88
N ASN A 5 -8.46 16.03 -12.35
CA ASN A 5 -7.26 16.34 -13.12
C ASN A 5 -6.04 15.50 -12.71
N ALA A 6 -6.04 14.96 -11.49
CA ALA A 6 -5.00 14.08 -11.01
C ALA A 6 -5.13 12.68 -11.65
N THR A 7 -4.00 12.00 -11.82
CA THR A 7 -3.95 10.67 -12.45
C THR A 7 -3.66 9.55 -11.45
N GLU A 8 -2.97 9.86 -10.35
CA GLU A 8 -2.61 8.92 -9.30
C GLU A 8 -3.30 9.28 -7.99
N PHE A 9 -3.91 8.28 -7.36
CA PHE A 9 -4.64 8.41 -6.11
C PHE A 9 -4.18 7.39 -5.08
N PHE A 10 -4.38 7.74 -3.83
CA PHE A 10 -4.10 6.93 -2.66
C PHE A 10 -5.37 6.92 -1.81
N ILE A 11 -5.80 5.76 -1.34
CA ILE A 11 -7.00 5.64 -0.53
C ILE A 11 -6.73 4.80 0.72
N ASP A 12 -7.28 5.23 1.85
CA ASP A 12 -7.13 4.54 3.13
C ASP A 12 -8.29 4.91 4.08
N GLY A 13 -8.53 4.07 5.08
CA GLY A 13 -9.52 4.28 6.14
C GLY A 13 -8.88 4.34 7.53
N THR A 14 -9.34 5.27 8.36
CA THR A 14 -8.97 5.36 9.78
C THR A 14 -10.17 5.21 10.71
N PHE A 15 -9.92 4.66 11.91
CA PHE A 15 -10.96 4.26 12.87
C PHE A 15 -10.94 5.09 14.16
N LYS A 16 -9.74 5.50 14.60
CA LYS A 16 -9.53 6.02 15.97
C LYS A 16 -10.17 7.38 16.20
N VAL A 17 -10.12 8.26 15.20
CA VAL A 17 -10.59 9.65 15.28
C VAL A 17 -12.05 9.80 14.84
N VAL A 18 -12.80 8.71 14.73
CA VAL A 18 -14.14 8.69 14.12
C VAL A 18 -15.22 8.70 15.20
N PRO A 19 -16.26 9.56 15.10
CA PRO A 19 -17.39 9.51 16.03
C PRO A 19 -18.06 8.14 16.04
N GLN A 20 -18.53 7.67 17.20
CA GLN A 20 -19.05 6.30 17.38
C GLN A 20 -20.22 5.90 16.48
N ILE A 21 -20.94 6.88 15.93
CA ILE A 21 -22.05 6.66 14.98
C ILE A 21 -21.58 6.23 13.58
N PHE A 22 -20.28 6.34 13.29
CA PHE A 22 -19.66 5.88 12.04
C PHE A 22 -18.61 4.81 12.33
N PHE A 23 -18.37 3.95 11.34
CA PHE A 23 -17.40 2.88 11.46
C PHE A 23 -15.98 3.35 11.15
N GLN A 24 -15.82 4.16 10.11
CA GLN A 24 -14.52 4.68 9.70
C GLN A 24 -14.63 6.03 8.97
N LEU A 25 -13.52 6.76 8.97
CA LEU A 25 -13.26 7.88 8.10
C LEU A 25 -12.39 7.38 6.96
N PHE A 26 -12.94 7.31 5.77
CA PHE A 26 -12.25 7.01 4.54
C PHE A 26 -11.77 8.31 3.89
N ALA A 27 -10.58 8.30 3.32
CA ALA A 27 -10.02 9.47 2.67
C ALA A 27 -9.39 9.09 1.33
N ILE A 28 -9.46 10.03 0.38
CA ILE A 28 -8.84 9.92 -0.93
C ILE A 28 -7.85 11.06 -1.04
N HIS A 29 -6.60 10.72 -1.31
CA HIS A 29 -5.54 11.67 -1.60
C HIS A 29 -5.15 11.54 -3.08
N ALA A 30 -4.79 12.65 -3.70
CA ALA A 30 -4.37 12.72 -5.10
C ALA A 30 -2.93 13.21 -5.20
N SER A 31 -2.15 12.61 -6.11
CA SER A 31 -0.88 13.19 -6.52
C SER A 31 -1.14 14.38 -7.44
N TYR A 32 -0.69 15.57 -7.04
CA TYR A 32 -0.85 16.81 -7.77
C TYR A 32 0.40 17.67 -7.66
N ARG A 33 1.10 17.87 -8.77
CA ARG A 33 2.35 18.68 -8.87
C ARG A 33 3.37 18.28 -7.79
N ASP A 34 3.73 17.00 -7.73
CA ASP A 34 4.66 16.41 -6.76
C ASP A 34 4.21 16.45 -5.29
N HIS A 35 3.00 16.92 -5.01
CA HIS A 35 2.39 16.88 -3.69
C HIS A 35 1.35 15.78 -3.61
N VAL A 36 1.14 15.23 -2.41
CA VAL A 36 0.01 14.33 -2.16
C VAL A 36 -1.03 15.09 -1.34
N ILE A 37 -2.11 15.47 -2.00
CA ILE A 37 -3.14 16.38 -1.47
C ILE A 37 -4.40 15.58 -1.16
N GLN A 38 -4.94 15.72 0.04
CA GLN A 38 -6.24 15.15 0.36
C GLN A 38 -7.35 15.85 -0.42
N VAL A 39 -8.20 15.08 -1.11
CA VAL A 39 -9.29 15.62 -1.94
C VAL A 39 -10.68 15.38 -1.36
N THR A 40 -10.85 14.43 -0.44
CA THR A 40 -12.14 14.22 0.24
C THR A 40 -12.01 13.48 1.58
N PHE A 41 -13.00 13.70 2.44
CA PHE A 41 -13.26 12.97 3.69
C PHE A 41 -14.63 12.30 3.56
N ILE A 42 -14.71 11.00 3.85
CA ILE A 42 -15.93 10.22 3.72
C ILE A 42 -16.18 9.44 5.00
N LEU A 43 -17.35 9.64 5.61
CA LEU A 43 -17.76 8.87 6.78
C LEU A 43 -18.54 7.63 6.33
N LEU A 44 -18.02 6.44 6.65
CA LEU A 44 -18.63 5.18 6.26
C LEU A 44 -19.23 4.45 7.47
N SER A 45 -20.38 3.81 7.25
CA SER A 45 -21.12 3.06 8.26
C SER A 45 -20.63 1.61 8.42
N SER A 46 -19.87 1.07 7.47
CA SER A 46 -19.22 -0.23 7.56
C SER A 46 -18.11 -0.42 6.51
N LYS A 47 -17.44 -1.56 6.53
CA LYS A 47 -16.48 -2.04 5.50
C LYS A 47 -17.11 -2.97 4.46
N LYS A 48 -18.44 -3.01 4.35
CA LYS A 48 -19.08 -3.86 3.36
C LYS A 48 -18.89 -3.31 1.96
N GLU A 49 -18.75 -4.20 0.99
CA GLU A 49 -18.60 -3.84 -0.44
C GLU A 49 -19.74 -2.95 -0.93
N GLU A 50 -20.98 -3.19 -0.50
CA GLU A 50 -22.16 -2.39 -0.83
C GLU A 50 -22.01 -0.92 -0.38
N ILE A 51 -21.39 -0.67 0.78
CA ILE A 51 -21.20 0.69 1.30
C ILE A 51 -20.09 1.41 0.54
N TYR A 52 -19.01 0.71 0.18
CA TYR A 52 -17.99 1.28 -0.69
C TYR A 52 -18.52 1.57 -2.10
N GLN A 53 -19.41 0.73 -2.63
CA GLN A 53 -20.02 0.97 -3.93
C GLN A 53 -20.83 2.28 -3.91
N VAL A 54 -21.71 2.45 -2.92
CA VAL A 54 -22.46 3.70 -2.74
C VAL A 54 -21.52 4.89 -2.63
N MET A 55 -20.45 4.77 -1.83
CA MET A 55 -19.44 5.84 -1.73
C MET A 55 -18.86 6.22 -3.09
N VAL A 56 -18.42 5.26 -3.90
CA VAL A 56 -17.81 5.56 -5.20
C VAL A 56 -18.81 6.14 -6.17
N ASP A 57 -20.05 5.63 -6.18
CA ASP A 57 -21.13 6.14 -7.03
C ASP A 57 -21.46 7.62 -6.69
N GLU A 58 -21.53 7.97 -5.41
CA GLU A 58 -21.74 9.35 -4.95
C GLU A 58 -20.58 10.28 -5.37
N ILE A 59 -19.32 9.80 -5.26
CA ILE A 59 -18.17 10.60 -5.70
C ILE A 59 -18.21 10.82 -7.21
N ILE A 60 -18.57 9.81 -8.01
CA ILE A 60 -18.70 9.94 -9.46
C ILE A 60 -19.83 10.91 -9.82
N GLN A 61 -20.93 10.94 -9.07
CA GLN A 61 -21.98 11.94 -9.27
C GLN A 61 -21.49 13.37 -9.01
N LEU A 62 -20.67 13.56 -7.97
CA LEU A 62 -20.09 14.86 -7.62
C LEU A 62 -18.95 15.29 -8.54
N ALA A 63 -18.20 14.33 -9.09
CA ALA A 63 -17.06 14.54 -9.98
C ALA A 63 -17.16 13.61 -11.21
N PRO A 64 -18.07 13.89 -12.17
CA PRO A 64 -18.32 12.99 -13.30
C PRO A 64 -17.12 12.77 -14.22
N ALA A 65 -16.15 13.70 -14.21
CA ALA A 65 -14.92 13.59 -14.98
C ALA A 65 -13.79 12.84 -14.24
N TRP A 66 -14.04 12.32 -13.02
CA TRP A 66 -13.03 11.57 -12.29
C TRP A 66 -12.72 10.25 -13.00
N GLN A 67 -11.50 10.16 -13.56
CA GLN A 67 -10.99 8.99 -14.27
C GLN A 67 -9.56 8.70 -13.78
N PRO A 68 -9.40 8.00 -12.65
CA PRO A 68 -8.09 7.69 -12.12
C PRO A 68 -7.34 6.74 -13.07
N GLN A 69 -6.06 6.98 -13.29
CA GLN A 69 -5.19 6.05 -14.03
C GLN A 69 -4.57 5.02 -13.08
N ARG A 70 -4.22 5.46 -11.87
CA ARG A 70 -3.56 4.64 -10.85
C ARG A 70 -4.21 4.88 -9.49
N VAL A 71 -4.49 3.81 -8.76
CA VAL A 71 -4.97 3.89 -7.38
C VAL A 71 -4.18 2.93 -6.51
N MET A 72 -3.52 3.47 -5.49
CA MET A 72 -2.90 2.68 -4.44
C MET A 72 -3.85 2.55 -3.26
N MET A 73 -4.01 1.32 -2.77
CA MET A 73 -4.93 1.01 -1.68
C MET A 73 -4.41 -0.10 -0.78
N ASP A 74 -5.16 -0.36 0.28
CA ASP A 74 -4.94 -1.47 1.20
C ASP A 74 -5.38 -2.81 0.63
N PHE A 75 -4.94 -3.89 1.27
CA PHE A 75 -5.28 -5.27 0.92
C PHE A 75 -6.69 -5.62 1.41
N GLU A 76 -7.70 -4.87 0.95
CA GLU A 76 -9.10 -5.05 1.30
C GLU A 76 -9.92 -5.39 0.05
N LYS A 77 -10.39 -6.64 -0.03
CA LYS A 77 -11.11 -7.15 -1.22
C LYS A 77 -12.34 -6.32 -1.60
N ALA A 78 -13.09 -5.82 -0.62
CA ALA A 78 -14.27 -5.00 -0.86
C ALA A 78 -13.93 -3.74 -1.66
N THR A 79 -12.91 -3.00 -1.23
CA THR A 79 -12.43 -1.79 -1.92
C THR A 79 -11.85 -2.12 -3.30
N ILE A 80 -11.05 -3.18 -3.41
CA ILE A 80 -10.48 -3.63 -4.69
C ILE A 80 -11.60 -3.95 -5.70
N ASN A 81 -12.62 -4.69 -5.27
CA ASN A 81 -13.74 -5.07 -6.14
C ASN A 81 -14.53 -3.86 -6.63
N VAL A 82 -14.82 -2.91 -5.73
CA VAL A 82 -15.56 -1.70 -6.08
C VAL A 82 -14.79 -0.83 -7.06
N PHE A 83 -13.50 -0.58 -6.82
CA PHE A 83 -12.70 0.25 -7.72
C PHE A 83 -12.48 -0.40 -9.09
N ASN A 84 -12.27 -1.72 -9.15
CA ASN A 84 -12.22 -2.45 -10.43
C ASN A 84 -13.53 -2.36 -11.21
N ARG A 85 -14.68 -2.39 -10.50
CA ARG A 85 -16.01 -2.28 -11.14
C ARG A 85 -16.26 -0.86 -11.64
N ALA A 86 -15.91 0.14 -10.85
CA ALA A 86 -16.13 1.55 -11.19
C ALA A 86 -15.16 2.05 -12.27
N PHE A 87 -13.92 1.55 -12.28
CA PHE A 87 -12.88 1.99 -13.21
C PHE A 87 -12.17 0.78 -13.85
N PRO A 88 -12.74 0.15 -14.90
CA PRO A 88 -12.20 -1.11 -15.44
C PRO A 88 -10.79 -1.04 -16.03
N VAL A 89 -10.29 0.17 -16.34
CA VAL A 89 -8.98 0.40 -16.95
C VAL A 89 -7.95 0.95 -15.96
N VAL A 90 -8.32 1.11 -14.68
CA VAL A 90 -7.42 1.64 -13.66
C VAL A 90 -6.34 0.62 -13.29
N GLU A 91 -5.12 1.10 -13.07
CA GLU A 91 -4.08 0.29 -12.46
C GLU A 91 -4.25 0.34 -10.93
N LEU A 92 -4.78 -0.73 -10.36
CA LEU A 92 -4.84 -0.91 -8.91
C LEU A 92 -3.54 -1.50 -8.38
N SER A 93 -3.03 -0.93 -7.30
CA SER A 93 -1.86 -1.45 -6.60
C SER A 93 -2.06 -1.50 -5.10
N GLY A 94 -1.51 -2.53 -4.48
CA GLY A 94 -1.41 -2.67 -3.04
C GLY A 94 -0.28 -1.80 -2.49
N CYS A 95 -0.53 -1.16 -1.36
CA CYS A 95 0.52 -0.43 -0.64
C CYS A 95 1.64 -1.37 -0.17
N TYR A 96 2.89 -1.10 -0.56
CA TYR A 96 4.05 -1.92 -0.17
C TYR A 96 4.22 -2.01 1.36
N PHE A 97 3.89 -0.95 2.08
CA PHE A 97 3.93 -0.94 3.54
C PHE A 97 3.02 -2.03 4.14
N HIS A 98 1.83 -2.24 3.57
CA HIS A 98 0.92 -3.29 4.02
C HIS A 98 1.42 -4.70 3.70
N ILE A 99 2.14 -4.89 2.59
CA ILE A 99 2.85 -6.15 2.31
C ILE A 99 3.90 -6.40 3.40
N CYS A 100 4.73 -5.39 3.68
CA CYS A 100 5.76 -5.47 4.73
C CYS A 100 5.19 -5.72 6.10
N GLN A 101 3.96 -5.30 6.41
CA GLN A 101 3.31 -5.59 7.69
C GLN A 101 2.70 -6.99 7.77
N SER A 102 2.30 -7.57 6.63
CA SER A 102 1.67 -8.90 6.61
C SER A 102 2.61 -9.98 7.13
N VAL A 103 3.90 -9.91 6.78
CA VAL A 103 4.91 -10.91 7.16
C VAL A 103 5.24 -10.87 8.66
N PRO A 104 5.61 -9.75 9.29
CA PRO A 104 5.79 -9.68 10.74
C PRO A 104 4.54 -10.06 11.53
N ARG A 105 3.34 -9.73 11.04
CA ARG A 105 2.08 -10.16 11.67
C ARG A 105 1.94 -11.68 11.62
N PHE A 106 2.22 -12.29 10.47
CA PHE A 106 2.26 -13.74 10.32
C PHE A 106 3.25 -14.36 11.32
N LEU A 107 4.50 -13.85 11.36
CA LEU A 107 5.55 -14.35 12.26
C LEU A 107 5.13 -14.25 13.72
N LEU A 108 4.49 -13.16 14.13
CA LEU A 108 3.96 -12.99 15.49
C LEU A 108 2.88 -14.04 15.81
N THR A 109 1.88 -14.19 14.94
CA THR A 109 0.75 -15.11 15.16
C THR A 109 1.18 -16.58 15.20
N HIS A 110 2.27 -16.95 14.52
CA HIS A 110 2.77 -18.33 14.44
C HIS A 110 3.97 -18.58 15.37
N GLY A 111 4.33 -17.63 16.25
CA GLY A 111 5.35 -17.83 17.28
C GLY A 111 6.81 -17.67 16.80
N PHE A 112 7.04 -17.15 15.59
CA PHE A 112 8.37 -16.95 15.01
C PHE A 112 9.01 -15.60 15.36
N LYS A 113 8.33 -14.73 16.12
CA LYS A 113 8.83 -13.39 16.43
C LYS A 113 10.23 -13.43 17.07
N GLN A 114 10.42 -14.26 18.10
CA GLN A 114 11.71 -14.33 18.80
C GLN A 114 12.81 -14.80 17.83
N LEU A 115 12.55 -15.84 17.04
CA LEU A 115 13.49 -16.35 16.05
C LEU A 115 13.89 -15.27 15.04
N TYR A 116 12.92 -14.51 14.54
CA TYR A 116 13.16 -13.38 13.63
C TYR A 116 14.02 -12.26 14.25
N GLU A 117 13.88 -12.00 15.54
CA GLU A 117 14.66 -10.97 16.24
C GLU A 117 16.06 -11.43 16.64
N THR A 118 16.27 -12.73 16.87
CA THR A 118 17.54 -13.27 17.39
C THR A 118 18.41 -13.98 16.36
N ASP A 119 17.84 -14.50 15.27
CA ASP A 119 18.55 -15.23 14.24
C ASP A 119 18.66 -14.40 12.95
N VAL A 120 19.89 -13.95 12.66
CA VAL A 120 20.20 -13.13 11.48
C VAL A 120 19.93 -13.88 10.17
N THR A 121 20.19 -15.19 10.13
CA THR A 121 19.96 -16.01 8.93
C THR A 121 18.47 -16.13 8.65
N PHE A 122 17.68 -16.35 9.69
CA PHE A 122 16.22 -16.37 9.60
C PHE A 122 15.69 -15.04 9.09
N ALA A 123 16.09 -13.93 9.71
CA ALA A 123 15.70 -12.60 9.28
C ALA A 123 16.09 -12.31 7.82
N ASP A 124 17.31 -12.66 7.41
CA ASP A 124 17.78 -12.48 6.03
C ASP A 124 16.96 -13.28 5.03
N ASN A 125 16.49 -14.48 5.39
CA ASN A 125 15.64 -15.29 4.52
C ASN A 125 14.20 -14.76 4.44
N ILE A 126 13.67 -14.20 5.54
CA ILE A 126 12.42 -13.45 5.51
C ILE A 126 12.51 -12.25 4.56
N HIS A 127 13.60 -11.49 4.61
CA HIS A 127 13.80 -10.36 3.71
C HIS A 127 13.93 -10.80 2.24
N LYS A 128 14.52 -11.96 1.94
CA LYS A 128 14.53 -12.54 0.57
C LYS A 128 13.12 -12.87 0.08
N ILE A 129 12.24 -13.35 0.96
CA ILE A 129 10.82 -13.60 0.61
C ILE A 129 10.12 -12.27 0.29
N ILE A 130 10.33 -11.23 1.09
CA ILE A 130 9.76 -9.88 0.83
C ILE A 130 10.35 -9.28 -0.46
N ALA A 131 11.61 -9.59 -0.77
CA ALA A 131 12.29 -9.14 -1.99
C ALA A 131 11.61 -9.59 -3.29
N LEU A 132 10.74 -10.60 -3.26
CA LEU A 132 9.91 -11.00 -4.40
C LEU A 132 9.03 -9.87 -4.95
N ALA A 133 8.74 -8.82 -4.16
CA ALA A 133 7.99 -7.66 -4.64
C ALA A 133 8.81 -6.77 -5.61
N PHE A 134 10.13 -6.94 -5.66
CA PHE A 134 11.07 -6.06 -6.38
C PHE A 134 11.79 -6.74 -7.54
N ILE A 135 11.28 -7.87 -8.00
CA ILE A 135 11.74 -8.57 -9.20
C ILE A 135 10.66 -8.51 -10.26
N GLU A 136 11.03 -8.70 -11.52
CA GLU A 136 10.07 -8.67 -12.62
C GLU A 136 8.88 -9.62 -12.35
N PRO A 137 7.62 -9.20 -12.57
CA PRO A 137 6.44 -10.03 -12.33
C PRO A 137 6.53 -11.42 -12.96
N SER A 138 7.10 -11.50 -14.17
CA SER A 138 7.31 -12.77 -14.88
C SER A 138 8.27 -13.73 -14.18
N MET A 139 9.16 -13.22 -13.32
CA MET A 139 10.17 -14.00 -12.60
C MET A 139 9.75 -14.35 -11.17
N VAL A 140 8.67 -13.75 -10.65
CA VAL A 140 8.21 -13.92 -9.26
C VAL A 140 7.96 -15.38 -8.91
N ILE A 141 7.32 -16.10 -9.83
CA ILE A 141 6.97 -17.51 -9.64
C ILE A 141 8.23 -18.37 -9.53
N ASP A 142 9.16 -18.24 -10.47
CA ASP A 142 10.41 -19.01 -10.49
C ASP A 142 11.24 -18.69 -9.26
N GLY A 143 11.21 -17.43 -8.83
CA GLY A 143 11.88 -17.01 -7.63
C GLY A 143 11.34 -17.58 -6.35
N PHE A 144 10.01 -17.64 -6.24
CA PHE A 144 9.35 -18.29 -5.13
C PHE A 144 9.70 -19.79 -5.08
N VAL A 145 9.70 -20.48 -6.22
CA VAL A 145 10.10 -21.90 -6.32
C VAL A 145 11.55 -22.10 -5.88
N LEU A 146 12.45 -21.20 -6.26
CA LEU A 146 13.84 -21.24 -5.83
C LEU A 146 13.96 -21.09 -4.31
N LEU A 147 13.22 -20.15 -3.70
CA LEU A 147 13.19 -20.01 -2.24
C LEU A 147 12.66 -21.28 -1.56
N CYS A 148 11.57 -21.87 -2.06
CA CYS A 148 11.06 -23.15 -1.53
C CYS A 148 12.07 -24.30 -1.59
N SER A 149 13.01 -24.26 -2.54
CA SER A 149 14.03 -25.30 -2.70
C SER A 149 15.27 -25.09 -1.82
N ASN A 150 15.52 -23.85 -1.39
CA ASN A 150 16.72 -23.49 -0.63
C ASN A 150 16.44 -23.24 0.86
N LEU A 151 15.19 -22.96 1.22
CA LEU A 151 14.78 -22.73 2.60
C LEU A 151 14.31 -24.04 3.26
N ASP A 152 14.73 -24.24 4.50
CA ASP A 152 14.44 -25.44 5.27
C ASP A 152 12.99 -25.48 5.82
N TYR A 153 12.74 -26.43 6.73
CA TYR A 153 11.41 -26.67 7.29
C TYR A 153 10.86 -25.47 8.10
N ASP A 154 11.73 -24.63 8.68
CA ASP A 154 11.31 -23.54 9.57
C ASP A 154 10.53 -22.44 8.82
N TYR A 155 10.70 -22.35 7.49
CA TYR A 155 10.02 -21.38 6.64
C TYR A 155 8.74 -21.90 5.99
N GLN A 156 8.44 -23.20 6.09
CA GLN A 156 7.37 -23.84 5.30
C GLN A 156 6.01 -23.20 5.55
N GLN A 157 5.67 -22.87 6.80
CA GLN A 157 4.40 -22.22 7.12
C GLN A 157 4.26 -20.86 6.44
N LEU A 158 5.34 -20.06 6.40
CA LEU A 158 5.32 -18.76 5.73
C LEU A 158 5.28 -18.94 4.21
N LEU A 159 6.06 -19.88 3.66
CA LEU A 159 6.04 -20.17 2.23
C LEU A 159 4.65 -20.63 1.79
N ASP A 160 3.99 -21.50 2.55
CA ASP A 160 2.60 -21.89 2.31
C ASP A 160 1.65 -20.69 2.32
N TYR A 161 1.78 -19.81 3.31
CA TYR A 161 1.00 -18.57 3.39
C TYR A 161 1.21 -17.67 2.16
N ILE A 162 2.46 -17.45 1.75
CA ILE A 162 2.78 -16.65 0.56
C ILE A 162 2.26 -17.33 -0.71
N GLY A 163 2.44 -18.64 -0.81
CA GLY A 163 1.98 -19.50 -1.88
C GLY A 163 0.46 -19.44 -2.08
N ASP A 164 -0.31 -19.40 -0.99
CA ASP A 164 -1.78 -19.36 -1.04
C ASP A 164 -2.33 -17.96 -1.33
N ASN A 165 -1.71 -16.91 -0.79
CA ASN A 165 -2.28 -15.56 -0.84
C ASN A 165 -1.79 -14.72 -2.03
N TYR A 166 -0.55 -14.96 -2.51
CA TYR A 166 0.14 -14.06 -3.44
C TYR A 166 0.65 -14.74 -4.72
N ILE A 167 1.00 -16.03 -4.68
CA ILE A 167 1.63 -16.75 -5.82
C ILE A 167 0.64 -17.69 -6.54
N GLY A 168 -0.18 -18.41 -5.79
CA GLY A 168 -1.14 -19.38 -6.30
C GLY A 168 -0.51 -20.76 -6.52
N ARG A 169 -0.92 -21.75 -5.72
CA ARG A 169 -0.44 -23.13 -5.84
C ARG A 169 -0.82 -23.73 -7.21
N LEU A 170 0.07 -24.54 -7.78
CA LEU A 170 -0.22 -25.35 -8.97
C LEU A 170 -1.22 -26.45 -8.61
N ARG A 171 -2.30 -26.55 -9.38
CA ARG A 171 -3.29 -27.64 -9.34
C ARG A 171 -3.45 -28.19 -10.75
N GLY A 172 -2.71 -29.25 -11.06
CA GLY A 172 -2.63 -29.78 -12.43
C GLY A 172 -1.93 -28.78 -13.37
N ARG A 173 -2.59 -28.37 -14.45
CA ARG A 173 -2.07 -27.40 -15.42
C ARG A 173 -2.39 -25.94 -15.08
N THR A 174 -3.18 -25.68 -14.04
CA THR A 174 -3.68 -24.34 -13.70
C THR A 174 -3.23 -23.94 -12.30
N ARG A 175 -2.94 -22.67 -12.07
CA ARG A 175 -2.72 -22.12 -10.72
C ARG A 175 -4.05 -21.75 -10.07
N ARG A 176 -4.15 -21.98 -8.76
CA ARG A 176 -5.30 -21.55 -7.95
C ARG A 176 -5.42 -20.02 -8.00
N GLN A 177 -6.65 -19.52 -8.04
CA GLN A 177 -6.93 -18.10 -7.88
C GLN A 177 -6.43 -17.61 -6.51
N VAL A 178 -5.60 -16.57 -6.52
CA VAL A 178 -5.04 -15.95 -5.33
C VAL A 178 -5.93 -14.83 -4.80
N SER A 179 -5.73 -14.45 -3.55
CA SER A 179 -6.39 -13.27 -2.98
C SER A 179 -5.89 -11.98 -3.62
N TYR A 180 -4.59 -11.91 -3.94
CA TYR A 180 -3.94 -10.72 -4.49
C TYR A 180 -3.00 -11.13 -5.63
N PRO A 181 -3.33 -10.81 -6.90
CA PRO A 181 -2.49 -11.12 -8.06
C PRO A 181 -1.11 -10.47 -7.97
N ILE A 182 -0.10 -11.08 -8.61
CA ILE A 182 1.28 -10.56 -8.63
C ILE A 182 1.33 -9.09 -9.05
N ASP A 183 0.64 -8.73 -10.13
CA ASP A 183 0.63 -7.36 -10.65
C ASP A 183 0.06 -6.33 -9.66
N PHE A 184 -0.78 -6.76 -8.71
CA PHE A 184 -1.34 -5.86 -7.69
C PHE A 184 -0.32 -5.51 -6.60
N TRP A 185 0.50 -6.47 -6.16
CA TRP A 185 1.40 -6.29 -5.01
C TRP A 185 2.87 -6.11 -5.41
N ASN A 186 3.23 -6.43 -6.65
CA ASN A 186 4.57 -6.18 -7.19
C ASN A 186 4.79 -4.67 -7.39
N ILE A 187 6.01 -4.21 -7.15
CA ILE A 187 6.34 -2.78 -7.14
C ILE A 187 7.42 -2.39 -8.14
N VAL A 188 7.88 -3.31 -8.99
CA VAL A 188 8.93 -3.03 -9.99
C VAL A 188 8.55 -1.89 -10.92
N THR A 189 7.37 -1.96 -11.53
CA THR A 189 6.89 -0.91 -12.46
C THR A 189 6.83 0.45 -11.78
N ARG A 190 6.40 0.47 -10.51
CA ARG A 190 6.30 1.68 -9.71
C ARG A 190 7.67 2.26 -9.38
N VAL A 191 8.64 1.42 -8.99
CA VAL A 191 10.02 1.86 -8.73
C VAL A 191 10.67 2.42 -10.00
N LYS A 192 10.53 1.74 -11.14
CA LYS A 192 11.11 2.19 -12.42
C LYS A 192 10.53 3.55 -12.86
N SER A 193 9.24 3.74 -12.62
CA SER A 193 8.50 4.94 -13.01
C SER A 193 8.56 6.08 -11.97
N ASP A 194 9.40 5.96 -10.93
CA ASP A 194 9.50 6.90 -9.81
C ASP A 194 8.15 7.22 -9.13
N LEU A 195 7.23 6.24 -9.14
CA LEU A 195 5.93 6.37 -8.50
C LEU A 195 6.02 6.07 -6.99
N HIS A 196 5.04 6.58 -6.26
CA HIS A 196 4.87 6.29 -4.85
C HIS A 196 4.73 4.78 -4.62
N ARG A 197 5.42 4.22 -3.61
CA ARG A 197 5.41 2.78 -3.29
C ARG A 197 4.63 2.46 -2.02
N THR A 198 4.55 3.42 -1.13
CA THR A 198 3.87 3.31 0.17
C THR A 198 2.89 4.45 0.35
N ASN A 199 1.91 4.25 1.23
CA ASN A 199 0.99 5.27 1.68
C ASN A 199 1.57 6.09 2.86
N ASN A 200 2.89 6.34 2.92
CA ASN A 200 3.52 7.09 4.02
C ASN A 200 2.84 8.45 4.27
N ASN A 201 2.28 9.06 3.22
CA ASN A 201 1.50 10.28 3.38
C ASN A 201 0.23 10.06 4.23
N PHE A 202 -0.47 8.94 4.04
CA PHE A 202 -1.58 8.54 4.91
C PHE A 202 -1.14 8.26 6.34
N GLU A 203 -0.01 7.59 6.57
CA GLU A 203 0.50 7.41 7.94
C GLU A 203 0.81 8.76 8.62
N GLY A 204 1.46 9.66 7.87
CA GLY A 204 1.76 11.01 8.33
C GLY A 204 0.49 11.79 8.66
N TRP A 205 -0.50 11.73 7.76
CA TRP A 205 -1.82 12.35 7.93
C TRP A 205 -2.59 11.73 9.11
N HIS A 206 -2.68 10.40 9.21
CA HIS A 206 -3.26 9.70 10.36
C HIS A 206 -2.62 10.13 11.67
N ARG A 207 -1.29 10.28 11.71
CA ARG A 207 -0.58 10.76 12.90
C ARG A 207 -0.96 12.20 13.22
N LYS A 208 -0.96 13.09 12.23
CA LYS A 208 -1.39 14.49 12.38
C LYS A 208 -2.81 14.59 12.92
N LEU A 209 -3.75 13.85 12.33
CA LEU A 209 -5.13 13.79 12.81
C LEU A 209 -5.19 13.27 14.24
N ASN A 210 -4.60 12.12 14.55
CA ASN A 210 -4.60 11.57 15.90
C ASN A 210 -4.05 12.57 16.94
N CYS A 211 -2.97 13.29 16.61
CA CYS A 211 -2.41 14.35 17.44
C CYS A 211 -3.31 15.58 17.56
N ALA A 212 -4.05 15.95 16.51
CA ALA A 212 -4.98 17.07 16.53
C ALA A 212 -6.24 16.79 17.35
N PHE A 213 -6.73 15.54 17.30
CA PHE A 213 -7.91 15.10 18.01
C PHE A 213 -7.67 14.85 19.50
N GLN A 214 -6.50 14.32 19.88
CA GLN A 214 -6.08 14.03 21.27
C GLN A 214 -7.02 13.13 22.07
N CYS A 215 -8.03 12.54 21.44
CA CYS A 215 -8.96 11.58 22.02
C CYS A 215 -9.32 10.51 20.99
N SER A 216 -9.89 9.41 21.47
CA SER A 216 -10.51 8.40 20.60
C SER A 216 -12.01 8.66 20.59
N HIS A 217 -12.64 8.51 19.42
CA HIS A 217 -14.08 8.66 19.23
C HIS A 217 -14.68 9.98 19.76
N PRO A 218 -14.29 11.13 19.17
CA PRO A 218 -14.81 12.45 19.53
C PRO A 218 -16.33 12.56 19.29
N SER A 219 -16.95 13.58 19.89
CA SER A 219 -18.31 13.98 19.49
C SER A 219 -18.32 14.43 18.03
N LEU A 220 -19.48 14.33 17.37
CA LEU A 220 -19.63 14.77 15.98
C LEU A 220 -19.23 16.25 15.80
N TRP A 221 -19.58 17.11 16.75
CA TRP A 221 -19.27 18.54 16.69
C TRP A 221 -17.76 18.81 16.77
N THR A 222 -17.08 18.18 17.73
CA THR A 222 -15.61 18.28 17.83
C THR A 222 -14.94 17.72 16.58
N PHE A 223 -15.50 16.66 16.01
CA PHE A 223 -15.00 16.07 14.79
C PHE A 223 -15.09 17.01 13.60
N LEU A 224 -16.25 17.62 13.36
CA LEU A 224 -16.43 18.57 12.27
C LEU A 224 -15.53 19.81 12.42
N ASP A 225 -15.41 20.37 13.62
CA ASP A 225 -14.51 21.51 13.88
C ASP A 225 -13.04 21.17 13.53
N LYS A 226 -12.60 19.95 13.86
CA LYS A 226 -11.25 19.49 13.55
C LYS A 226 -11.04 19.22 12.07
N LEU A 227 -12.02 18.65 11.37
CA LEU A 227 -11.94 18.46 9.92
C LEU A 227 -11.88 19.79 9.16
N ILE A 228 -12.66 20.80 9.57
CA ILE A 228 -12.60 22.14 8.99
C ILE A 228 -11.20 22.76 9.16
N LYS A 229 -10.57 22.55 10.32
CA LYS A 229 -9.18 22.99 10.55
C LYS A 229 -8.19 22.25 9.66
N GLU A 230 -8.40 20.96 9.42
CA GLU A 230 -7.56 20.19 8.50
C GLU A 230 -7.76 20.64 7.04
N GLU A 231 -8.97 21.00 6.63
CA GLU A 231 -9.25 21.58 5.32
C GLU A 231 -8.43 22.87 5.08
N ASN A 232 -8.26 23.71 6.10
CA ASN A 232 -7.39 24.89 6.00
C ASN A 232 -5.90 24.53 5.78
N ASN A 233 -5.44 23.42 6.37
CA ASN A 233 -4.09 22.91 6.10
C ASN A 233 -3.97 22.40 4.66
N ILE A 234 -4.99 21.68 4.17
CA ILE A 234 -5.06 21.20 2.79
C ILE A 234 -5.04 22.36 1.80
N HIS A 235 -5.76 23.46 2.06
CA HIS A 235 -5.69 24.67 1.23
C HIS A 235 -4.29 25.25 1.16
N SER A 236 -3.54 25.22 2.26
CA SER A 236 -2.14 25.66 2.28
C SER A 236 -1.25 24.77 1.41
N ASP A 237 -1.46 23.45 1.45
CA ASP A 237 -0.75 22.48 0.60
C ASP A 237 -1.06 22.68 -0.89
N ILE A 238 -2.33 22.98 -1.23
CA ILE A 238 -2.74 23.33 -2.59
C ILE A 238 -2.02 24.59 -3.08
N ILE A 239 -1.94 25.64 -2.26
CA ILE A 239 -1.24 26.88 -2.61
C ILE A 239 0.26 26.62 -2.83
N ASN A 240 0.91 25.84 -1.97
CA ASN A 240 2.32 25.45 -2.13
C ASN A 240 2.54 24.71 -3.47
N ALA A 241 1.68 23.74 -3.79
CA ALA A 241 1.73 23.01 -5.06
C ALA A 241 1.49 23.93 -6.27
N MET A 242 0.56 24.87 -6.16
CA MET A 242 0.24 25.82 -7.23
C MET A 242 1.37 26.82 -7.49
N THR A 243 2.08 27.24 -6.45
CA THR A 243 3.23 28.16 -6.52
C THR A 243 4.54 27.48 -6.89
N GLY A 244 4.54 26.15 -7.07
CA GLY A 244 5.73 25.38 -7.46
C GLY A 244 6.73 25.17 -6.32
N ARG A 245 6.32 25.44 -5.08
CA ARG A 245 7.17 25.16 -3.91
C ARG A 245 7.33 23.65 -3.78
N GLN A 246 8.56 23.17 -3.78
CA GLN A 246 8.83 21.74 -3.68
C GLN A 246 8.52 21.20 -2.27
N PRO A 247 8.00 19.97 -2.17
CA PRO A 247 7.82 19.31 -0.88
C PRO A 247 9.18 19.02 -0.22
N PRO A 248 9.22 18.78 1.10
CA PRO A 248 10.45 18.41 1.79
C PRO A 248 11.06 17.14 1.20
N VAL A 249 12.39 17.09 1.13
CA VAL A 249 13.12 15.91 0.66
C VAL A 249 12.78 14.70 1.54
N GLY A 250 12.37 13.60 0.92
CA GLY A 250 11.93 12.39 1.60
C GLY A 250 13.09 11.67 2.32
N LYS A 251 12.85 11.20 3.55
CA LYS A 251 13.80 10.44 4.38
C LYS A 251 14.47 9.25 3.65
N TYR A 252 13.79 8.66 2.67
CA TYR A 252 14.20 7.42 2.01
C TYR A 252 14.81 7.60 0.61
N GLU A 253 15.24 8.80 0.23
CA GLU A 253 15.72 9.07 -1.14
C GLU A 253 16.93 8.20 -1.54
N SER A 254 17.93 8.08 -0.66
CA SER A 254 19.12 7.23 -0.89
C SER A 254 18.75 5.76 -1.04
N PHE A 255 17.83 5.26 -0.19
CA PHE A 255 17.29 3.92 -0.28
C PHE A 255 16.57 3.69 -1.62
N ASN A 256 15.69 4.62 -2.02
CA ASN A 256 14.93 4.54 -3.27
C ASN A 256 15.86 4.47 -4.47
N ARG A 257 16.92 5.28 -4.47
CA ARG A 257 17.92 5.32 -5.55
C ARG A 257 18.67 3.99 -5.67
N ARG A 258 19.16 3.44 -4.55
CA ARG A 258 19.86 2.15 -4.54
C ARG A 258 18.94 1.01 -4.98
N LEU A 259 17.69 1.03 -4.53
CA LEU A 259 16.70 0.05 -4.92
C LEU A 259 16.41 0.11 -6.43
N LYS A 260 16.21 1.31 -6.98
CA LYS A 260 15.97 1.50 -8.41
C LYS A 260 17.13 0.96 -9.25
N GLN A 261 18.37 1.24 -8.83
CA GLN A 261 19.57 0.69 -9.49
C GLN A 261 19.60 -0.84 -9.52
N LEU A 262 19.25 -1.51 -8.41
CA LEU A 262 19.18 -2.98 -8.34
C LEU A 262 18.08 -3.58 -9.23
N ILE A 263 16.98 -2.86 -9.41
CA ILE A 263 15.86 -3.31 -10.26
C ILE A 263 16.16 -3.09 -11.73
N GLU A 264 16.83 -2.00 -12.09
CA GLU A 264 17.21 -1.69 -13.48
C GLU A 264 18.42 -2.52 -13.94
N ASN A 265 19.28 -2.94 -13.03
CA ASN A 265 20.47 -3.74 -13.30
C ASN A 265 20.44 -5.03 -12.47
N PRO A 266 19.52 -5.96 -12.76
CA PRO A 266 19.37 -7.17 -11.96
C PRO A 266 20.59 -8.08 -12.10
N HIS A 267 20.93 -8.76 -11.02
CA HIS A 267 21.95 -9.81 -11.03
C HIS A 267 21.54 -10.96 -11.96
N SER A 268 22.50 -11.53 -12.69
CA SER A 268 22.25 -12.69 -13.56
C SER A 268 21.79 -13.93 -12.79
N ASN A 269 22.30 -14.10 -11.57
CA ASN A 269 21.80 -15.09 -10.64
C ASN A 269 20.63 -14.50 -9.85
N PHE A 270 19.50 -15.18 -9.95
CA PHE A 270 18.27 -14.75 -9.34
C PHE A 270 18.29 -14.80 -7.79
N TYR A 271 18.96 -15.79 -7.20
CA TYR A 271 19.12 -15.86 -5.74
C TYR A 271 19.97 -14.71 -5.19
N ASP A 272 20.99 -14.30 -5.95
CA ASP A 272 21.82 -13.15 -5.62
C ASP A 272 21.00 -11.85 -5.68
N GLN A 273 20.11 -11.71 -6.68
CA GLN A 273 19.18 -10.59 -6.75
C GLN A 273 18.31 -10.49 -5.50
N LEU A 274 17.66 -11.59 -5.10
CA LEU A 274 16.84 -11.61 -3.88
C LEU A 274 17.65 -11.31 -2.63
N THR A 275 18.89 -11.79 -2.57
CA THR A 275 19.78 -11.56 -1.43
C THR A 275 20.19 -10.09 -1.34
N CYS A 276 20.60 -9.46 -2.44
CA CYS A 276 20.99 -8.06 -2.46
C CYS A 276 19.82 -7.12 -2.15
N VAL A 277 18.65 -7.39 -2.74
CA VAL A 277 17.44 -6.63 -2.41
C VAL A 277 17.05 -6.85 -0.95
N GLY A 278 17.00 -8.11 -0.48
CA GLY A 278 16.65 -8.44 0.90
C GLY A 278 17.55 -7.72 1.93
N ARG A 279 18.87 -7.70 1.70
CA ARG A 279 19.82 -6.94 2.53
C ARG A 279 19.60 -5.43 2.49
N LEU A 280 19.12 -4.88 1.37
CA LEU A 280 18.76 -3.47 1.32
C LEU A 280 17.51 -3.21 2.18
N LEU A 281 16.55 -4.13 2.22
CA LEU A 281 15.32 -4.01 3.02
C LEU A 281 15.55 -4.11 4.53
N SER A 282 16.66 -4.71 4.96
CA SER A 282 17.03 -4.83 6.38
C SER A 282 17.75 -3.60 6.96
N LEU A 283 18.11 -2.62 6.12
CA LEU A 283 18.80 -1.37 6.50
C LEU A 283 17.79 -0.27 6.91
#